data_AF-A0A8J4PQQ5-F1
#
_entry.id   AF-A0A8J4PQQ5-F1
#
_cell.length_a   1.000
_cell.length_b   1.000
_cell.length_c   1.000
_cell.angle_alpha   90.00
_cell.angle_beta   90.00
_cell.angle_gamma   90.00
#
_symmetry.space_group_name_H-M   'P 1'
#
loop_
_entity.id
_entity.type
_entity.pdbx_description
1 polymer ?
#
loop_
_entity_poly.entity_id
_entity_poly.type
_entity_poly.pdbx_seq_one_letter_code
_entity_poly.pdbx_strand_id
1 'polypeptide(L)'
;MPLSLANRKSIRDNQQYLDAAVERIKGLLGVEWSIEIDIEGLLAVLTDDYSKNNPGECFYKEIATNIAECVANTVGNPVVKEALVEANTNNKIVLLKNDDKNNNKDWVYRFTNGTLELLFRSICNTSDIKYFKLENVIPLPGVYSLPARLNLNKNQEKFALSFEKIKAATGVEWSLDEASLESVYPHVGTYQNQVGDIFSEVIDYVAQNIEKRLSDEMVKEAFLELTPKAKLVFKFAEKLTTSNYWEYKFEDQSLTVYFKAIANTSDARDFDFEKLL
;
A
#
# COMPACT_ATOMS: atom_id res chain seq x y z
N MET A 1 23.74 -28.74 -16.41
CA MET A 1 25.15 -29.07 -16.74
C MET A 1 25.97 -28.76 -15.51
N PRO A 2 26.81 -29.68 -15.02
CA PRO A 2 27.53 -29.47 -13.77
C PRO A 2 28.38 -28.18 -13.85
N LEU A 3 28.32 -27.37 -12.80
CA LEU A 3 29.04 -26.10 -12.71
C LEU A 3 30.55 -26.28 -12.94
N SER A 4 31.14 -25.35 -13.70
CA SER A 4 32.58 -25.31 -13.94
C SER A 4 33.38 -25.24 -12.62
N LEU A 5 34.65 -25.65 -12.64
CA LEU A 5 35.50 -25.52 -11.45
C LEU A 5 35.64 -24.05 -11.01
N ALA A 6 35.74 -23.12 -11.97
CA ALA A 6 35.81 -21.69 -11.68
C ALA A 6 34.53 -21.19 -10.98
N ASN A 7 33.37 -21.60 -11.48
CA ASN A 7 32.08 -21.20 -10.91
C ASN A 7 31.92 -21.77 -9.49
N ARG A 8 32.27 -23.04 -9.28
CA ARG A 8 32.26 -23.66 -7.94
C ARG A 8 33.18 -22.96 -6.94
N LYS A 9 34.38 -22.54 -7.39
CA LYS A 9 35.29 -21.74 -6.55
C LYS A 9 34.68 -20.37 -6.22
N SER A 10 34.15 -19.67 -7.23
CA SER A 10 33.49 -18.36 -7.04
C SER A 10 32.37 -18.44 -6.01
N ILE A 11 31.49 -19.45 -6.10
CA ILE A 11 30.39 -19.67 -5.15
C ILE A 11 30.92 -19.93 -3.74
N ARG A 12 31.86 -20.87 -3.58
CA ARG A 12 32.47 -21.19 -2.30
C ARG A 12 33.13 -19.97 -1.64
N ASP A 13 33.90 -19.21 -2.42
CA ASP A 13 34.69 -18.08 -1.91
C ASP A 13 33.78 -16.90 -1.50
N ASN A 14 32.52 -16.87 -1.95
CA ASN A 14 31.54 -15.84 -1.61
C ASN A 14 30.39 -16.35 -0.69
N GLN A 15 30.42 -17.61 -0.24
CA GLN A 15 29.38 -18.20 0.61
C GLN A 15 29.09 -17.37 1.87
N GLN A 16 30.13 -16.79 2.48
CA GLN A 16 30.03 -15.93 3.66
C GLN A 16 29.05 -14.76 3.49
N TYR A 17 28.87 -14.24 2.27
CA TYR A 17 27.95 -13.12 2.03
C TYR A 17 26.49 -13.57 2.03
N LEU A 18 26.22 -14.76 1.48
CA LEU A 18 24.89 -15.36 1.55
C LEU A 18 24.52 -15.66 3.01
N ASP A 19 25.44 -16.29 3.75
CA ASP A 19 25.21 -16.63 5.16
C ASP A 19 24.97 -15.37 6.00
N ALA A 20 25.78 -14.31 5.79
CA ALA A 20 25.60 -13.03 6.47
C ALA A 20 24.26 -12.34 6.10
N ALA A 21 23.83 -12.42 4.84
CA ALA A 21 22.55 -11.89 4.41
C ALA A 21 21.38 -12.63 5.08
N VAL A 22 21.43 -13.96 5.13
CA VAL A 22 20.43 -14.80 5.80
C VAL A 22 20.38 -14.51 7.30
N GLU A 23 21.52 -14.50 7.98
CA GLU A 23 21.58 -14.20 9.43
C GLU A 23 21.10 -12.78 9.73
N ARG A 24 21.38 -11.81 8.85
CA ARG A 24 20.83 -10.45 9.00
C ARG A 24 19.30 -10.44 8.90
N ILE A 25 18.72 -11.12 7.91
CA ILE A 25 17.26 -11.20 7.75
C ILE A 25 16.63 -11.86 8.98
N LYS A 26 17.21 -12.97 9.44
CA LYS A 26 16.79 -13.66 10.67
C LYS A 26 16.83 -12.73 11.88
N GLY A 27 17.91 -11.99 12.09
CA GLY A 27 18.02 -11.02 13.18
C GLY A 27 16.97 -9.91 13.11
N LEU A 28 16.62 -9.46 11.91
CA LEU A 28 15.61 -8.42 11.69
C LEU A 28 14.18 -8.94 11.92
N LEU A 29 13.86 -10.14 11.45
CA LEU A 29 12.52 -10.69 11.46
C LEU A 29 12.21 -11.49 12.73
N GLY A 30 13.23 -12.04 13.39
CA GLY A 30 13.09 -12.88 14.58
C GLY A 30 12.67 -14.31 14.29
N VAL A 31 12.66 -14.73 13.03
CA VAL A 31 12.35 -16.10 12.59
C VAL A 31 13.38 -16.57 11.57
N GLU A 32 13.61 -17.88 11.47
CA GLU A 32 14.55 -18.48 10.51
C GLU A 32 14.09 -18.19 9.08
N TRP A 33 14.99 -17.68 8.24
CA TRP A 33 14.73 -17.40 6.82
C TRP A 33 15.78 -18.05 5.92
N SER A 34 15.45 -18.23 4.65
CA SER A 34 16.40 -18.70 3.63
C SER A 34 16.34 -17.85 2.37
N ILE A 35 17.48 -17.78 1.65
CA ILE A 35 17.56 -17.25 0.30
C ILE A 35 17.95 -18.41 -0.61
N GLU A 36 17.05 -18.80 -1.51
CA GLU A 36 17.28 -19.85 -2.51
C GLU A 36 17.64 -19.23 -3.86
N ILE A 37 18.77 -19.68 -4.42
CA ILE A 37 19.27 -19.26 -5.72
C ILE A 37 19.70 -20.52 -6.49
N ASP A 38 18.94 -20.89 -7.52
CA ASP A 38 19.32 -21.97 -8.45
C ASP A 38 20.37 -21.47 -9.44
N ILE A 39 21.62 -21.36 -8.99
CA ILE A 39 22.72 -20.85 -9.82
C ILE A 39 22.89 -21.69 -11.10
N GLU A 40 22.73 -23.01 -11.04
CA GLU A 40 22.87 -23.86 -12.24
C GLU A 40 21.79 -23.54 -13.28
N GLY A 41 20.52 -23.44 -12.86
CA GLY A 41 19.42 -23.05 -13.72
C GLY A 41 19.57 -21.64 -14.27
N LEU A 42 19.94 -20.67 -13.43
CA LEU A 42 20.14 -19.28 -13.85
C LEU A 42 21.26 -19.15 -14.87
N LEU A 43 22.41 -19.81 -14.65
CA LEU A 43 23.54 -19.75 -15.59
C LEU A 43 23.22 -20.39 -16.95
N ALA A 44 22.24 -21.29 -17.02
CA ALA A 44 21.79 -21.86 -18.28
C ALA A 44 21.03 -20.85 -19.17
N VAL A 45 20.40 -19.84 -18.57
CA VAL A 45 19.59 -18.83 -19.29
C VAL A 45 20.25 -17.46 -19.38
N LEU A 46 21.27 -17.20 -18.57
CA LEU A 46 21.98 -15.93 -18.56
C LEU A 46 22.93 -15.79 -19.75
N THR A 47 23.01 -14.57 -20.26
CA THR A 47 23.84 -14.22 -21.41
C THR A 47 24.98 -13.27 -21.08
N ASP A 48 24.99 -12.66 -19.89
CA ASP A 48 26.05 -11.72 -19.50
C ASP A 48 27.30 -12.44 -18.99
N ASP A 49 28.46 -11.89 -19.31
CA ASP A 49 29.75 -12.49 -18.97
C ASP A 49 30.07 -12.39 -17.47
N TYR A 50 29.56 -11.36 -16.80
CA TYR A 50 29.87 -11.12 -15.39
C TYR A 50 29.29 -12.22 -14.51
N SER A 51 27.97 -12.45 -14.59
CA SER A 51 27.28 -13.46 -13.81
C SER A 51 27.76 -14.88 -14.15
N LYS A 52 28.12 -15.12 -15.41
CA LYS A 52 28.64 -16.42 -15.88
C LYS A 52 30.03 -16.78 -15.37
N ASN A 53 30.91 -15.80 -15.28
CA ASN A 53 32.30 -16.01 -14.86
C ASN A 53 32.48 -15.86 -13.34
N ASN A 54 31.65 -15.03 -12.69
CA ASN A 54 31.74 -14.74 -11.25
C ASN A 54 30.38 -14.91 -10.54
N PRO A 55 29.73 -16.08 -10.61
CA PRO A 55 28.39 -16.27 -10.06
C PRO A 55 28.31 -16.05 -8.55
N GLY A 56 29.34 -16.41 -7.78
CA GLY A 56 29.34 -16.16 -6.34
C GLY A 56 29.39 -14.67 -6.01
N GLU A 57 30.13 -13.88 -6.79
CA GLU A 57 30.20 -12.43 -6.57
C GLU A 57 28.86 -11.77 -6.93
N CYS A 58 28.27 -12.13 -8.07
CA CYS A 58 26.98 -11.61 -8.49
C CYS A 58 25.83 -12.01 -7.56
N PHE A 59 25.64 -13.32 -7.31
CA PHE A 59 24.46 -13.81 -6.60
C PHE A 59 24.57 -13.71 -5.08
N TYR A 60 25.73 -14.02 -4.50
CA TYR A 60 25.86 -14.04 -3.04
C TYR A 60 26.34 -12.71 -2.48
N LYS A 61 27.38 -12.11 -3.06
CA LYS A 61 27.90 -10.84 -2.56
C LYS A 61 27.00 -9.67 -2.92
N GLU A 62 26.60 -9.51 -4.17
CA GLU A 62 25.75 -8.37 -4.55
C GLU A 62 24.26 -8.61 -4.27
N ILE A 63 23.65 -9.61 -4.91
CA ILE A 63 22.20 -9.78 -4.89
C ILE A 63 21.70 -10.15 -3.50
N ALA A 64 22.27 -11.17 -2.83
CA ALA A 64 21.81 -11.54 -1.49
C ALA A 64 22.00 -10.41 -0.46
N THR A 65 23.10 -9.66 -0.54
CA THR A 65 23.30 -8.48 0.32
C THR A 65 22.24 -7.41 0.06
N ASN A 66 21.93 -7.11 -1.21
CA ASN A 66 20.88 -6.14 -1.54
C ASN A 66 19.48 -6.63 -1.11
N ILE A 67 19.20 -7.93 -1.16
CA ILE A 67 17.97 -8.52 -0.60
C ILE A 67 17.89 -8.25 0.90
N ALA A 68 18.96 -8.52 1.65
CA ALA A 68 18.98 -8.27 3.10
C ALA A 68 18.85 -6.77 3.43
N GLU A 69 19.43 -5.88 2.62
CA GLU A 69 19.23 -4.44 2.74
C GLU A 69 17.78 -4.02 2.43
N CYS A 70 17.13 -4.61 1.42
CA CYS A 70 15.71 -4.38 1.13
C CYS A 70 14.82 -4.70 2.35
N VAL A 71 15.03 -5.87 2.95
CA VAL A 71 14.30 -6.29 4.15
C VAL A 71 14.59 -5.32 5.29
N ALA A 72 15.84 -4.96 5.53
CA ALA A 72 16.22 -4.01 6.58
C ALA A 72 15.53 -2.64 6.43
N ASN A 73 15.46 -2.12 5.21
CA ASN A 73 14.81 -0.83 4.91
C ASN A 73 13.28 -0.89 5.09
N THR A 74 12.68 -2.06 4.89
CA THR A 74 11.23 -2.27 4.97
C THR A 74 10.76 -2.37 6.43
N VAL A 75 11.48 -3.13 7.26
CA VAL A 75 10.97 -3.63 8.55
C VAL A 75 11.15 -2.67 9.73
N GLY A 76 11.50 -1.40 9.46
CA GLY A 76 11.57 -0.37 10.50
C GLY A 76 10.21 -0.06 11.15
N ASN A 77 9.10 -0.39 10.48
CA ASN A 77 7.76 -0.30 11.03
C ASN A 77 7.29 -1.69 11.54
N PRO A 78 6.91 -1.83 12.84
CA PRO A 78 6.46 -3.11 13.40
C PRO A 78 5.30 -3.77 12.63
N VAL A 79 4.35 -2.97 12.15
CA VAL A 79 3.18 -3.47 11.39
C VAL A 79 3.62 -4.06 10.04
N VAL A 80 4.61 -3.44 9.39
CA VAL A 80 5.14 -3.95 8.12
C VAL A 80 5.96 -5.22 8.36
N LYS A 81 6.73 -5.26 9.44
CA LYS A 81 7.48 -6.45 9.84
C LYS A 81 6.54 -7.64 10.08
N GLU A 82 5.47 -7.44 10.85
CA GLU A 82 4.48 -8.47 11.14
C GLU A 82 3.81 -8.96 9.85
N ALA A 83 3.31 -8.05 9.02
CA ALA A 83 2.69 -8.39 7.75
C ALA A 83 3.64 -9.15 6.79
N LEU A 84 4.93 -8.81 6.79
CA LEU A 84 5.93 -9.51 5.98
C LEU A 84 6.13 -10.96 6.44
N VAL A 85 6.20 -11.18 7.75
CA VAL A 85 6.35 -12.52 8.34
C VAL A 85 5.10 -13.36 8.10
N GLU A 86 3.91 -12.80 8.28
CA GLU A 86 2.66 -13.50 8.04
C GLU A 86 2.47 -13.90 6.57
N ALA A 87 2.84 -13.03 5.64
CA ALA A 87 2.71 -13.29 4.21
C ALA A 87 3.73 -14.33 3.69
N ASN A 88 4.92 -14.40 4.29
CA ASN A 88 5.96 -15.35 3.89
C ASN A 88 5.92 -16.62 4.75
N THR A 89 4.85 -17.41 4.62
CA THR A 89 4.66 -18.63 5.41
C THR A 89 5.77 -19.67 5.22
N ASN A 90 6.51 -19.63 4.11
CA ASN A 90 7.63 -20.51 3.83
C ASN A 90 8.97 -19.96 4.35
N ASN A 91 8.98 -18.75 4.91
CA ASN A 91 10.16 -18.02 5.38
C ASN A 91 11.32 -18.04 4.37
N LYS A 92 10.99 -17.78 3.12
CA LYS A 92 11.91 -17.97 2.00
C LYS A 92 11.86 -16.84 1.00
N ILE A 93 13.04 -16.49 0.49
CA ILE A 93 13.20 -15.63 -0.68
C ILE A 93 13.78 -16.47 -1.82
N VAL A 94 13.16 -16.46 -3.00
CA VAL A 94 13.67 -17.18 -4.18
C VAL A 94 14.05 -16.17 -5.27
N LEU A 95 15.26 -16.31 -5.82
CA LEU A 95 15.66 -15.56 -7.01
C LEU A 95 15.25 -16.31 -8.28
N LEU A 96 14.48 -15.65 -9.15
CA LEU A 96 13.95 -16.24 -10.37
C LEU A 96 14.17 -15.33 -11.58
N LYS A 97 14.42 -15.94 -12.75
CA LYS A 97 14.37 -15.22 -14.02
C LYS A 97 12.92 -14.84 -14.30
N ASN A 98 12.69 -13.59 -14.66
CA ASN A 98 11.40 -13.13 -15.13
C ASN A 98 11.21 -13.48 -16.62
N ASP A 99 10.23 -14.33 -16.92
CA ASP A 99 9.86 -14.73 -18.27
C ASP A 99 8.68 -13.92 -18.84
N ASP A 100 8.09 -13.02 -18.04
CA ASP A 100 7.02 -12.15 -18.50
C ASP A 100 7.57 -11.07 -19.43
N LYS A 101 7.24 -11.19 -20.73
CA LYS A 101 7.66 -10.27 -21.78
C LYS A 101 7.03 -8.87 -21.65
N ASN A 102 5.93 -8.74 -20.92
CA ASN A 102 5.25 -7.46 -20.73
C ASN A 102 5.82 -6.66 -19.55
N ASN A 103 6.64 -7.30 -18.71
CA ASN A 103 7.28 -6.63 -17.59
C ASN A 103 8.56 -5.94 -18.06
N ASN A 104 8.58 -4.61 -17.98
CA ASN A 104 9.70 -3.78 -18.39
C ASN A 104 10.66 -3.43 -17.25
N LYS A 105 10.41 -3.91 -16.01
CA LYS A 105 11.25 -3.64 -14.85
C LYS A 105 12.40 -4.65 -14.74
N ASP A 106 13.58 -4.15 -14.39
CA ASP A 106 14.78 -4.98 -14.20
C ASP A 106 14.63 -5.93 -13.01
N TRP A 107 14.08 -5.43 -11.90
CA TRP A 107 13.85 -6.17 -10.66
C TRP A 107 12.42 -5.97 -10.16
N VAL A 108 11.78 -7.05 -9.72
CA VAL A 108 10.44 -7.02 -9.12
C VAL A 108 10.35 -8.03 -7.99
N TYR A 109 9.89 -7.59 -6.83
CA TYR A 109 9.43 -8.51 -5.80
C TYR A 109 7.96 -8.86 -6.01
N ARG A 110 7.59 -10.11 -5.74
CA ARG A 110 6.18 -10.54 -5.64
C ARG A 110 6.03 -11.65 -4.62
N PHE A 111 4.81 -11.83 -4.13
CA PHE A 111 4.45 -13.00 -3.33
C PHE A 111 3.78 -14.06 -4.21
N THR A 112 4.26 -15.29 -4.07
CA THR A 112 3.67 -16.47 -4.72
C THR A 112 3.60 -17.59 -3.70
N ASN A 113 2.39 -18.08 -3.39
CA ASN A 113 2.16 -19.25 -2.53
C ASN A 113 2.96 -19.25 -1.20
N GLY A 114 2.98 -18.12 -0.50
CA GLY A 114 3.68 -18.00 0.79
C GLY A 114 5.19 -17.83 0.70
N THR A 115 5.73 -17.54 -0.50
CA THR A 115 7.15 -17.26 -0.73
C THR A 115 7.32 -15.88 -1.35
N LEU A 116 8.34 -15.15 -0.90
CA LEU A 116 8.77 -13.90 -1.52
C LEU A 116 9.69 -14.23 -2.71
N GLU A 117 9.29 -13.87 -3.91
CA GLU A 117 10.09 -14.07 -5.12
C GLU A 117 10.73 -12.74 -5.53
N LEU A 118 12.04 -12.75 -5.75
CA LEU A 118 12.74 -11.69 -6.47
C LEU A 118 12.90 -12.12 -7.91
N LEU A 119 12.22 -11.43 -8.80
CA LEU A 119 12.25 -11.65 -10.24
C LEU A 119 13.21 -10.67 -10.90
N PHE A 120 13.94 -11.14 -11.90
CA PHE A 120 14.80 -10.26 -12.71
C PHE A 120 14.62 -10.42 -14.22
N ARG A 121 14.55 -9.31 -14.94
CA ARG A 121 14.56 -9.32 -16.42
C ARG A 121 15.97 -9.46 -16.97
N SER A 122 16.93 -8.74 -16.39
CA SER A 122 18.35 -8.77 -16.71
C SER A 122 19.15 -8.49 -15.45
N ILE A 123 20.35 -9.05 -15.36
CA ILE A 123 21.27 -8.76 -14.25
C ILE A 123 21.95 -7.43 -14.54
N CYS A 124 21.30 -6.34 -14.12
CA CYS A 124 21.80 -4.98 -14.20
C CYS A 124 21.26 -4.18 -13.01
N ASN A 125 21.91 -3.07 -12.65
CA ASN A 125 21.41 -2.17 -11.60
C ASN A 125 21.02 -2.92 -10.30
N THR A 126 21.85 -3.86 -9.84
CA THR A 126 21.54 -4.72 -8.68
C THR A 126 21.24 -3.92 -7.40
N SER A 127 21.70 -2.66 -7.33
CA SER A 127 21.33 -1.70 -6.29
C SER A 127 19.84 -1.37 -6.22
N ASP A 128 19.05 -1.57 -7.28
CA ASP A 128 17.62 -1.26 -7.26
C ASP A 128 16.84 -2.22 -6.37
N ILE A 129 17.38 -3.44 -6.17
CA ILE A 129 16.81 -4.47 -5.29
C ILE A 129 16.58 -3.92 -3.87
N LYS A 130 17.58 -3.23 -3.30
CA LYS A 130 17.52 -2.75 -1.90
C LYS A 130 16.60 -1.56 -1.66
N TYR A 131 16.23 -0.83 -2.71
CA TYR A 131 15.34 0.32 -2.62
C TYR A 131 13.88 -0.03 -2.89
N PHE A 132 13.59 -1.30 -3.18
CA PHE A 132 12.22 -1.75 -3.36
C PHE A 132 11.44 -1.63 -2.04
N LYS A 133 10.19 -1.15 -2.15
CA LYS A 133 9.24 -1.02 -1.05
C LYS A 133 8.39 -2.27 -0.95
N LEU A 134 8.79 -3.24 -0.13
CA LEU A 134 8.10 -4.53 -0.02
C LEU A 134 6.64 -4.37 0.43
N GLU A 135 6.32 -3.32 1.19
CA GLU A 135 4.95 -3.02 1.60
C GLU A 135 3.98 -2.90 0.41
N ASN A 136 4.45 -2.56 -0.79
CA ASN A 136 3.62 -2.46 -1.98
C ASN A 136 3.19 -3.82 -2.56
N VAL A 137 3.81 -4.92 -2.14
CA VAL A 137 3.56 -6.26 -2.71
C VAL A 137 3.16 -7.30 -1.67
N ILE A 138 3.25 -6.98 -0.37
CA ILE A 138 2.78 -7.86 0.70
C ILE A 138 1.27 -8.08 0.55
N PRO A 139 0.82 -9.34 0.34
CA PRO A 139 -0.60 -9.66 0.28
C PRO A 139 -1.25 -9.48 1.66
N LEU A 140 -2.43 -8.89 1.68
CA LEU A 140 -3.24 -8.72 2.88
C LEU A 140 -4.70 -9.11 2.61
N PRO A 141 -5.43 -9.62 3.62
CA PRO A 141 -6.85 -9.92 3.47
C PRO A 141 -7.66 -8.62 3.35
N GLY A 142 -8.61 -8.51 2.42
CA GLY A 142 -9.45 -7.31 2.24
C GLY A 142 -9.01 -6.42 1.06
N VAL A 143 -9.58 -5.22 0.97
CA VAL A 143 -9.45 -4.39 -0.25
C VAL A 143 -8.19 -3.49 -0.24
N TYR A 144 -7.81 -2.98 0.93
CA TYR A 144 -6.68 -2.04 1.04
C TYR A 144 -5.31 -2.71 0.95
N SER A 145 -4.41 -2.07 0.19
CA SER A 145 -2.97 -2.33 0.26
C SER A 145 -2.40 -1.98 1.65
N LEU A 146 -1.23 -2.55 2.00
CA LEU A 146 -0.55 -2.21 3.26
C LEU A 146 -0.22 -0.70 3.36
N PRO A 147 0.31 -0.03 2.32
CA PRO A 147 0.52 1.42 2.36
C PRO A 147 -0.76 2.20 2.63
N ALA A 148 -1.88 1.79 2.04
CA ALA A 148 -3.18 2.42 2.27
C ALA A 148 -3.62 2.27 3.74
N ARG A 149 -3.46 1.09 4.35
CA ARG A 149 -3.77 0.87 5.77
C ARG A 149 -2.90 1.72 6.70
N LEU A 150 -1.60 1.79 6.43
CA LEU A 150 -0.68 2.63 7.20
C LEU A 150 -1.07 4.10 7.09
N ASN A 151 -1.46 4.54 5.90
CA ASN A 151 -1.91 5.90 5.66
C ASN A 151 -3.24 6.22 6.35
N LEU A 152 -4.20 5.28 6.36
CA LEU A 152 -5.45 5.40 7.12
C LEU A 152 -5.18 5.48 8.62
N ASN A 153 -4.35 4.59 9.15
CA ASN A 153 -3.99 4.58 10.57
C ASN A 153 -3.34 5.91 10.99
N LYS A 154 -2.37 6.40 10.21
CA LYS A 154 -1.72 7.70 10.45
C LYS A 154 -2.71 8.88 10.51
N ASN A 155 -3.86 8.79 9.83
CA ASN A 155 -4.84 9.87 9.74
C ASN A 155 -6.08 9.66 10.65
N GLN A 156 -6.11 8.62 11.49
CA GLN A 156 -7.22 8.35 12.42
C GLN A 156 -7.50 9.53 13.36
N GLU A 157 -6.46 10.18 13.88
CA GLU A 157 -6.62 11.36 14.74
C GLU A 157 -7.30 12.52 14.01
N LYS A 158 -6.97 12.75 12.73
CA LYS A 158 -7.64 13.78 11.94
C LYS A 158 -9.10 13.45 11.69
N PHE A 159 -9.42 12.18 11.42
CA PHE A 159 -10.81 11.74 11.27
C PHE A 159 -11.58 12.04 12.56
N ALA A 160 -11.03 11.65 13.71
CA ALA A 160 -11.65 11.88 15.02
C ALA A 160 -11.87 13.38 15.29
N LEU A 161 -10.88 14.24 15.01
CA LEU A 161 -11.02 15.69 15.16
C LEU A 161 -12.14 16.27 14.30
N SER A 162 -12.28 15.81 13.05
CA SER A 162 -13.37 16.26 12.18
C SER A 162 -14.74 15.76 12.65
N PHE A 163 -14.84 14.54 13.17
CA PHE A 163 -16.11 14.04 13.75
C PHE A 163 -16.48 14.75 15.04
N GLU A 164 -15.51 15.14 15.88
CA GLU A 164 -15.78 15.98 17.07
C GLU A 164 -16.32 17.36 16.67
N LYS A 165 -15.86 17.96 15.56
CA LYS A 165 -16.46 19.19 15.02
C LYS A 165 -17.91 18.97 14.59
N ILE A 166 -18.20 17.88 13.89
CA ILE A 166 -19.57 17.54 13.47
C ILE A 166 -20.47 17.34 14.69
N LYS A 167 -19.97 16.66 15.71
CA LYS A 167 -20.68 16.45 16.98
C LYS A 167 -20.95 17.76 17.71
N ALA A 168 -20.00 18.68 17.74
CA ALA A 168 -20.22 20.00 18.34
C ALA A 168 -21.35 20.78 17.63
N ALA A 169 -21.42 20.69 16.30
CA ALA A 169 -22.47 21.36 15.51
C ALA A 169 -23.85 20.68 15.64
N THR A 170 -23.87 19.34 15.58
CA THR A 170 -25.10 18.54 15.51
C THR A 170 -25.65 18.15 16.88
N GLY A 171 -24.81 18.06 17.91
CA GLY A 171 -25.14 17.50 19.22
C GLY A 171 -25.21 15.97 19.25
N VAL A 172 -24.85 15.28 18.17
CA VAL A 172 -24.94 13.81 18.03
C VAL A 172 -23.56 13.24 17.67
N GLU A 173 -23.28 12.01 18.08
CA GLU A 173 -22.06 11.30 17.70
C GLU A 173 -22.14 10.84 16.24
N TRP A 174 -21.15 11.23 15.43
CA TRP A 174 -21.08 10.84 14.02
C TRP A 174 -19.95 9.84 13.77
N SER A 175 -20.14 9.00 12.76
CA SER A 175 -19.12 8.04 12.34
C SER A 175 -19.02 7.91 10.83
N LEU A 176 -17.86 7.44 10.37
CA LEU A 176 -17.65 7.06 8.99
C LEU A 176 -18.24 5.67 8.74
N ASP A 177 -18.95 5.49 7.64
CA ASP A 177 -19.26 4.15 7.15
C ASP A 177 -18.01 3.53 6.51
N GLU A 178 -17.30 2.68 7.25
CA GLU A 178 -16.03 2.09 6.82
C GLU A 178 -16.16 1.27 5.52
N ALA A 179 -17.28 0.56 5.35
CA ALA A 179 -17.59 -0.20 4.16
C ALA A 179 -17.70 0.71 2.91
N SER A 180 -18.25 1.92 3.08
CA SER A 180 -18.28 2.91 2.01
C SER A 180 -16.87 3.32 1.56
N LEU A 181 -15.93 3.47 2.50
CA LEU A 181 -14.55 3.83 2.17
C LEU A 181 -13.85 2.69 1.40
N GLU A 182 -14.09 1.44 1.79
CA GLU A 182 -13.59 0.26 1.06
C GLU A 182 -14.14 0.21 -0.36
N SER A 183 -15.43 0.53 -0.51
CA SER A 183 -16.11 0.50 -1.81
C SER A 183 -15.54 1.53 -2.80
N VAL A 184 -15.09 2.68 -2.31
CA VAL A 184 -14.56 3.76 -3.17
C VAL A 184 -13.05 3.67 -3.38
N TYR A 185 -12.33 2.86 -2.61
CA TYR A 185 -10.88 2.70 -2.71
C TYR A 185 -10.37 2.31 -4.11
N PRO A 186 -11.03 1.41 -4.87
CA PRO A 186 -10.61 1.13 -6.25
C PRO A 186 -10.69 2.35 -7.18
N HIS A 187 -11.51 3.36 -6.82
CA HIS A 187 -11.82 4.51 -7.66
C HIS A 187 -10.99 5.77 -7.36
N VAL A 188 -10.09 5.73 -6.37
CA VAL A 188 -9.18 6.86 -6.07
C VAL A 188 -7.94 6.91 -6.97
N GLY A 189 -7.81 5.94 -7.89
CA GLY A 189 -6.78 5.94 -8.94
C GLY A 189 -5.35 5.89 -8.37
N THR A 190 -4.48 6.78 -8.86
CA THR A 190 -3.06 6.82 -8.47
C THR A 190 -2.83 7.18 -7.00
N TYR A 191 -3.86 7.62 -6.29
CA TYR A 191 -3.78 8.06 -4.90
C TYR A 191 -4.14 6.99 -3.87
N GLN A 192 -4.27 5.72 -4.28
CA GLN A 192 -4.63 4.61 -3.38
C GLN A 192 -3.76 4.54 -2.12
N ASN A 193 -2.46 4.81 -2.22
CA ASN A 193 -1.55 4.80 -1.07
C ASN A 193 -1.69 6.03 -0.15
N GLN A 194 -2.51 7.02 -0.53
CA GLN A 194 -2.77 8.28 0.17
C GLN A 194 -4.25 8.42 0.56
N VAL A 195 -5.01 7.32 0.57
CA VAL A 195 -6.46 7.33 0.80
C VAL A 195 -6.83 7.97 2.14
N GLY A 196 -6.07 7.73 3.21
CA GLY A 196 -6.28 8.38 4.51
C GLY A 196 -6.01 9.89 4.50
N ASP A 197 -4.98 10.34 3.79
CA ASP A 197 -4.71 11.78 3.64
C ASP A 197 -5.88 12.46 2.92
N ILE A 198 -6.31 11.91 1.77
CA ILE A 198 -7.41 12.46 0.97
C ILE A 198 -8.70 12.53 1.77
N PHE A 199 -9.12 11.40 2.35
CA PHE A 199 -10.41 11.38 3.03
C PHE A 199 -10.37 12.11 4.37
N SER A 200 -9.21 12.26 5.03
CA SER A 200 -9.11 13.13 6.21
C SER A 200 -9.41 14.59 5.85
N GLU A 201 -8.89 15.05 4.71
CA GLU A 201 -9.11 16.40 4.22
C GLU A 201 -10.57 16.61 3.81
N VAL A 202 -11.14 15.65 3.06
CA VAL A 202 -12.55 15.73 2.63
C VAL A 202 -13.49 15.71 3.84
N ILE A 203 -13.26 14.85 4.83
CA ILE A 203 -14.09 14.80 6.05
C ILE A 203 -13.97 16.13 6.81
N ASP A 204 -12.79 16.73 6.90
CA ASP A 204 -12.63 18.03 7.55
C ASP A 204 -13.39 19.13 6.81
N TYR A 205 -13.39 19.14 5.48
CA TYR A 205 -14.18 20.07 4.70
C TYR A 205 -15.68 19.83 4.84
N VAL A 206 -16.13 18.57 4.89
CA VAL A 206 -17.51 18.23 5.23
C VAL A 206 -17.88 18.78 6.61
N ALA A 207 -17.02 18.59 7.61
CA ALA A 207 -17.23 19.06 8.97
C ALA A 207 -17.35 20.59 9.05
N GLN A 208 -16.46 21.32 8.36
CA GLN A 208 -16.52 22.78 8.26
C GLN A 208 -17.81 23.28 7.60
N ASN A 209 -18.29 22.58 6.56
CA ASN A 209 -19.55 22.92 5.88
C ASN A 209 -20.75 22.72 6.81
N ILE A 210 -20.80 21.58 7.52
CA ILE A 210 -21.82 21.29 8.53
C ILE A 210 -21.80 22.36 9.63
N GLU A 211 -20.64 22.61 10.25
CA GLU A 211 -20.49 23.62 11.31
C GLU A 211 -21.01 24.99 10.87
N LYS A 212 -20.66 25.43 9.66
CA LYS A 212 -21.09 26.72 9.13
C LYS A 212 -22.60 26.81 8.90
N ARG A 213 -23.22 25.76 8.35
CA ARG A 213 -24.63 25.83 7.91
C ARG A 213 -25.60 25.51 9.03
N LEU A 214 -25.24 24.63 9.96
CA LEU A 214 -26.10 24.28 11.09
C LEU A 214 -26.12 25.36 12.19
N SER A 215 -25.52 26.54 11.95
CA SER A 215 -25.72 27.70 12.81
C SER A 215 -27.15 28.27 12.73
N ASP A 216 -27.89 27.94 11.67
CA ASP A 216 -29.33 28.20 11.57
C ASP A 216 -30.11 27.00 12.14
N GLU A 217 -30.95 27.26 13.14
CA GLU A 217 -31.69 26.20 13.85
C GLU A 217 -32.67 25.45 12.94
N MET A 218 -33.31 26.11 11.96
CA MET A 218 -34.22 25.42 11.04
C MET A 218 -33.46 24.48 10.10
N VAL A 219 -32.29 24.91 9.63
CA VAL A 219 -31.38 24.09 8.81
C VAL A 219 -30.90 22.90 9.64
N LYS A 220 -30.55 23.12 10.90
CA LYS A 220 -30.12 22.07 11.84
C LYS A 220 -31.19 21.03 12.09
N GLU A 221 -32.42 21.44 12.37
CA GLU A 221 -33.54 20.52 12.57
C GLU A 221 -33.77 19.64 11.32
N ALA A 222 -33.90 20.25 10.14
CA ALA A 222 -34.10 19.50 8.89
C ALA A 222 -32.93 18.55 8.56
N PHE A 223 -31.70 18.99 8.79
CA PHE A 223 -30.51 18.14 8.62
C PHE A 223 -30.58 16.91 9.52
N LEU A 224 -30.87 17.09 10.81
CA LEU A 224 -30.97 15.99 11.77
C LEU A 224 -32.12 15.01 11.45
N GLU A 225 -33.25 15.50 10.94
CA GLU A 225 -34.37 14.67 10.48
C GLU A 225 -34.00 13.77 9.29
N LEU A 226 -33.14 14.26 8.39
CA LEU A 226 -32.68 13.53 7.22
C LEU A 226 -31.47 12.62 7.51
N THR A 227 -30.77 12.83 8.63
CA THR A 227 -29.58 12.04 8.99
C THR A 227 -29.66 11.37 10.37
N PRO A 228 -30.74 10.66 10.74
CA PRO A 228 -30.88 10.09 12.08
C PRO A 228 -29.89 8.95 12.36
N LYS A 229 -29.22 8.39 11.33
CA LYS A 229 -28.13 7.42 11.54
C LYS A 229 -26.80 8.05 11.93
N ALA A 230 -26.65 9.37 11.80
CA ALA A 230 -25.41 10.10 12.06
C ALA A 230 -24.17 9.45 11.39
N LYS A 231 -24.33 9.06 10.12
CA LYS A 231 -23.27 8.44 9.32
C LYS A 231 -22.88 9.31 8.14
N LEU A 232 -21.58 9.39 7.91
CA LEU A 232 -20.99 9.88 6.66
C LEU A 232 -20.67 8.69 5.76
N VAL A 233 -21.13 8.74 4.51
CA VAL A 233 -20.98 7.66 3.52
C VAL A 233 -20.30 8.23 2.27
N PHE A 234 -19.26 7.57 1.77
CA PHE A 234 -18.65 7.92 0.48
C PHE A 234 -19.16 7.01 -0.64
N LYS A 235 -19.47 7.60 -1.80
CA LYS A 235 -19.82 6.82 -3.00
C LYS A 235 -19.08 7.36 -4.22
N PHE A 236 -18.64 6.45 -5.08
CA PHE A 236 -18.11 6.81 -6.40
C PHE A 236 -19.26 6.89 -7.40
N ALA A 237 -19.26 7.92 -8.24
CA ALA A 237 -20.17 8.04 -9.36
C ALA A 237 -19.42 8.53 -10.60
N GLU A 238 -19.35 7.68 -11.62
CA GLU A 238 -18.67 7.97 -12.89
C GLU A 238 -19.22 9.24 -13.58
N LYS A 239 -20.50 9.54 -13.32
CA LYS A 239 -21.16 10.78 -13.73
C LYS A 239 -21.91 11.36 -12.54
N LEU A 240 -21.56 12.58 -12.17
CA LEU A 240 -22.35 13.39 -11.24
C LEU A 240 -23.38 14.21 -12.02
N THR A 241 -24.49 14.50 -11.35
CA THR A 241 -25.59 15.31 -11.88
C THR A 241 -25.18 16.78 -12.05
N THR A 242 -24.15 17.20 -11.31
CA THR A 242 -23.55 18.53 -11.39
C THR A 242 -22.22 18.50 -12.16
N SER A 243 -21.79 19.65 -12.68
CA SER A 243 -20.44 19.80 -13.26
C SER A 243 -19.31 19.60 -12.24
N ASN A 244 -19.64 19.54 -10.94
CA ASN A 244 -18.69 19.53 -9.84
C ASN A 244 -18.03 18.15 -9.66
N TYR A 245 -16.97 18.10 -8.87
CA TYR A 245 -16.27 16.85 -8.54
C TYR A 245 -16.89 16.12 -7.35
N TRP A 246 -17.65 16.85 -6.53
CA TRP A 246 -18.26 16.40 -5.29
C TRP A 246 -19.73 16.77 -5.25
N GLU A 247 -20.56 15.89 -4.70
CA GLU A 247 -22.01 16.12 -4.56
C GLU A 247 -22.51 15.51 -3.26
N TYR A 248 -23.37 16.23 -2.55
CA TYR A 248 -23.97 15.77 -1.29
C TYR A 248 -25.36 15.25 -1.58
N LYS A 249 -25.76 14.16 -0.92
CA LYS A 249 -27.14 13.66 -0.91
C LYS A 249 -27.49 13.12 0.46
N PHE A 250 -28.74 13.34 0.86
CA PHE A 250 -29.33 12.69 2.03
C PHE A 250 -29.99 11.39 1.57
N GLU A 251 -29.33 10.27 1.85
CA GLU A 251 -29.76 8.94 1.38
C GLU A 251 -29.65 7.95 2.53
N ASP A 252 -30.61 7.03 2.61
CA ASP A 252 -30.64 5.98 3.63
C ASP A 252 -30.44 6.52 5.06
N GLN A 253 -31.01 7.70 5.35
CA GLN A 253 -30.91 8.38 6.65
C GLN A 253 -29.48 8.77 7.06
N SER A 254 -28.59 8.95 6.08
CA SER A 254 -27.17 9.29 6.25
C SER A 254 -26.79 10.43 5.31
N LEU A 255 -25.68 11.12 5.62
CA LEU A 255 -25.08 12.06 4.67
C LEU A 255 -24.17 11.30 3.72
N THR A 256 -24.52 11.27 2.44
CA THR A 256 -23.72 10.64 1.39
C THR A 256 -22.98 11.68 0.57
N VAL A 257 -21.66 11.54 0.47
CA VAL A 257 -20.78 12.39 -0.36
C VAL A 257 -20.33 11.57 -1.56
N TYR A 258 -20.80 11.96 -2.74
CA TYR A 258 -20.42 11.38 -4.01
C TYR A 258 -19.21 12.08 -4.61
N PHE A 259 -18.35 11.34 -5.30
CA PHE A 259 -17.29 11.92 -6.12
C PHE A 259 -17.10 11.18 -7.45
N LYS A 260 -16.66 11.92 -8.49
CA LYS A 260 -16.30 11.34 -9.80
C LYS A 260 -14.80 11.19 -10.02
N ALA A 261 -14.00 11.97 -9.31
CA ALA A 261 -12.54 11.91 -9.32
C ALA A 261 -12.01 12.66 -8.10
N ILE A 262 -10.82 12.29 -7.63
CA ILE A 262 -10.12 13.04 -6.57
C ILE A 262 -9.53 14.31 -7.19
N ALA A 263 -10.31 15.39 -7.12
CA ALA A 263 -9.90 16.72 -7.56
C ALA A 263 -10.69 17.77 -6.77
N ASN A 264 -10.07 18.93 -6.52
CA ASN A 264 -10.70 20.05 -5.81
C ASN A 264 -11.44 19.61 -4.53
N THR A 265 -10.76 18.88 -3.64
CA THR A 265 -11.35 18.37 -2.38
C THR A 265 -12.02 19.48 -1.56
N SER A 266 -11.53 20.72 -1.67
CA SER A 266 -12.13 21.91 -1.06
C SER A 266 -13.56 22.21 -1.50
N ASP A 267 -14.00 21.75 -2.68
CA ASP A 267 -15.37 21.96 -3.17
C ASP A 267 -16.41 21.34 -2.21
N ALA A 268 -16.01 20.30 -1.45
CA ALA A 268 -16.86 19.73 -0.39
C ALA A 268 -17.21 20.77 0.70
N ARG A 269 -16.29 21.67 1.04
CA ARG A 269 -16.52 22.70 2.06
C ARG A 269 -17.60 23.70 1.66
N ASP A 270 -17.66 24.04 0.38
CA ASP A 270 -18.45 25.15 -0.12
C ASP A 270 -19.78 24.70 -0.74
N PHE A 271 -20.08 23.39 -0.71
CA PHE A 271 -21.33 22.83 -1.22
C PHE A 271 -22.55 23.37 -0.47
N ASP A 272 -23.63 23.67 -1.21
CA ASP A 272 -24.85 24.25 -0.67
C ASP A 272 -25.94 23.20 -0.45
N PHE A 273 -25.82 22.45 0.66
CA PHE A 273 -26.74 21.36 0.96
C PHE A 273 -28.10 21.83 1.50
N GLU A 274 -28.27 23.10 1.85
CA GLU A 274 -29.59 23.65 2.23
C GLU A 274 -30.62 23.51 1.11
N LYS A 275 -30.18 23.51 -0.15
CA LYS A 275 -31.04 23.26 -1.32
C LYS A 275 -31.56 21.81 -1.40
N LEU A 276 -31.06 20.93 -0.55
CA LEU A 276 -31.39 19.51 -0.50
C LEU A 276 -32.18 19.13 0.76
N LEU A 277 -32.34 20.06 1.71
CA LEU A 277 -33.10 19.90 2.95
C LEU A 277 -34.60 20.11 2.72
#